data_AF-A0A950AEN8-F1
#
_entry.id   AF-A0A950AEN8-F1
#
_cell.length_a   1.000
_cell.length_b   1.000
_cell.length_c   1.000
_cell.angle_alpha   90.00
_cell.angle_beta   90.00
_cell.angle_gamma   90.00
#
_symmetry.space_group_name_H-M   'P 1'
#
loop_
_entity.id
_entity.type
_entity.pdbx_description
1 polymer ?
#
loop_
_entity_poly.entity_id
_entity_poly.type
_entity_poly.pdbx_seq_one_letter_code
_entity_poly.pdbx_strand_id
1 'polypeptide(L)' 'MNLVYGEIVALCSERDMRIGKIRVGAAIKAVSLDFVSPAQIGETVLVCDGVAIAKVEHERKMEDSYVPRNTREAH' A
#
# COMPACT_ATOMS: atom_id res chain seq x y z
N MET A 1 13.66 -17.97 1.51
CA MET A 1 12.30 -17.43 1.37
C MET A 1 12.43 -15.93 1.24
N ASN A 2 12.12 -15.35 0.08
CA ASN A 2 12.37 -13.93 -0.20
C ASN A 2 11.06 -13.15 -0.11
N LEU A 3 10.87 -12.47 1.02
CA LEU A 3 9.77 -11.54 1.23
C LEU A 3 10.21 -10.15 0.81
N VAL A 4 9.42 -9.50 -0.04
CA VAL A 4 9.69 -8.13 -0.48
C VAL A 4 8.44 -7.27 -0.45
N TYR A 5 8.61 -6.02 -0.06
CA TYR A 5 7.56 -5.01 -0.18
C TYR A 5 7.68 -4.30 -1.53
N GLY A 6 6.55 -4.06 -2.17
CA GLY A 6 6.50 -3.29 -3.40
C GLY A 6 5.23 -2.49 -3.56
N GLU A 7 5.34 -1.34 -4.19
CA GLU A 7 4.22 -0.46 -4.52
C GLU A 7 3.59 -0.91 -5.84
N ILE A 8 2.27 -1.07 -5.89
CA ILE A 8 1.55 -1.35 -7.13
C ILE A 8 1.59 -0.11 -8.03
N VAL A 9 2.23 -0.21 -9.20
CA VAL A 9 2.35 0.89 -10.16
C VAL A 9 1.50 0.71 -11.41
N ALA A 10 1.02 -0.52 -11.67
CA ALA A 10 0.03 -0.78 -12.71
C ALA A 10 -0.77 -2.05 -12.39
N LEU A 11 -1.99 -2.11 -12.90
CA LEU A 11 -2.88 -3.26 -12.84
C LEU A 11 -3.15 -3.77 -14.25
N CYS A 12 -3.09 -5.09 -14.42
CA CYS A 12 -3.36 -5.79 -15.67
C CYS A 12 -4.19 -7.04 -15.37
N SER A 13 -4.89 -7.54 -16.38
CA SER A 13 -5.53 -8.85 -16.34
C SER A 13 -4.93 -9.71 -17.45
N GLU A 14 -4.50 -10.92 -17.12
CA GLU A 14 -3.93 -11.87 -18.09
C GLU A 14 -4.51 -13.26 -17.81
N ARG A 15 -5.23 -13.84 -18.79
CA ARG A 15 -5.81 -15.20 -18.68
C ARG A 15 -6.61 -15.40 -17.38
N ASP A 16 -7.49 -14.44 -17.06
CA ASP A 16 -8.31 -14.40 -15.84
C ASP A 16 -7.52 -14.25 -14.51
N MET A 17 -6.20 -14.09 -14.57
CA MET A 17 -5.37 -13.78 -13.41
C MET A 17 -5.22 -12.27 -13.25
N ARG A 18 -5.32 -11.80 -12.00
CA ARG A 18 -5.05 -10.40 -11.68
C ARG A 18 -3.57 -10.21 -11.47
N ILE A 19 -2.95 -9.44 -12.35
CA ILE A 19 -1.51 -9.20 -12.33
C ILE A 19 -1.25 -7.73 -11.98
N GLY A 20 -0.40 -7.51 -10.97
CA GLY A 20 0.12 -6.20 -10.63
C GLY A 20 1.55 -6.05 -11.16
N LYS A 21 1.87 -4.90 -11.75
CA LYS A 21 3.27 -4.47 -11.82
C LYS A 21 3.59 -3.74 -10.54
N ILE A 22 4.58 -4.23 -9.80
CA ILE A 22 5.06 -3.59 -8.58
C ILE A 22 6.44 -3.01 -8.75
N ARG A 23 6.71 -1.90 -8.06
CA ARG A 23 8.04 -1.32 -7.93
C ARG A 23 8.69 -1.80 -6.63
N VAL A 24 9.88 -2.37 -6.75
CA VAL A 24 10.74 -2.77 -5.61
C VAL A 24 12.09 -2.09 -5.80
N GLY A 25 12.34 -1.00 -5.07
CA GLY A 25 13.46 -0.12 -5.36
C GLY A 25 13.37 0.45 -6.78
N ALA A 26 14.40 0.24 -7.61
CA ALA A 26 14.41 0.65 -9.02
C ALA A 26 13.86 -0.42 -9.99
N ALA A 27 13.51 -1.62 -9.50
CA ALA A 27 13.06 -2.72 -10.34
C ALA A 27 11.52 -2.76 -10.46
N ILE A 28 11.03 -3.15 -11.64
CA ILE A 28 9.61 -3.47 -11.87
C ILE A 28 9.43 -4.98 -11.97
N LYS A 29 8.49 -5.55 -11.23
CA LYS A 29 8.15 -6.98 -11.26
C LYS A 29 6.66 -7.18 -11.50
N ALA A 30 6.30 -8.16 -12.30
CA ALA A 30 4.92 -8.65 -12.39
C ALA A 30 4.68 -9.65 -11.25
N VAL A 31 3.54 -9.50 -10.56
CA VAL A 31 3.14 -10.36 -9.44
C VAL A 31 1.66 -10.70 -9.54
N SER A 32 1.27 -11.90 -9.10
CA SER A 32 -0.14 -12.22 -8.94
C SER A 32 -0.72 -11.42 -7.75
N LEU A 33 -1.91 -10.87 -7.94
CA LEU A 33 -2.71 -10.16 -6.94
C LEU A 33 -3.94 -10.98 -6.54
N ASP A 34 -4.02 -12.26 -6.90
CA ASP A 34 -5.24 -13.04 -6.75
C ASP A 34 -5.66 -13.19 -5.27
N PHE A 35 -4.70 -13.21 -4.35
CA PHE A 35 -4.93 -13.30 -2.91
C PHE A 35 -5.13 -11.94 -2.21
N VAL A 36 -5.02 -10.82 -2.93
CA VAL A 36 -5.19 -9.48 -2.36
C VAL A 36 -6.26 -8.74 -3.14
N SER A 37 -7.48 -8.72 -2.60
CA SER A 37 -8.65 -8.08 -3.21
C SER A 37 -9.35 -7.14 -2.23
N PRO A 38 -9.78 -5.94 -2.65
CA PRO A 38 -9.43 -5.27 -3.91
C PRO A 38 -7.96 -4.84 -3.92
N ALA A 39 -7.31 -4.57 -5.05
CA ALA A 39 -5.96 -4.01 -5.11
C ALA A 39 -5.96 -2.71 -5.93
N GLN A 40 -5.21 -1.70 -5.49
CA GLN A 40 -5.20 -0.37 -6.12
C GLN A 40 -3.76 0.11 -6.39
N ILE A 41 -3.61 0.94 -7.42
CA ILE A 41 -2.34 1.61 -7.73
C ILE A 41 -1.97 2.53 -6.57
N GLY A 42 -0.69 2.51 -6.16
CA GLY A 42 -0.15 3.23 -5.02
C GLY A 42 -0.19 2.44 -3.70
N GLU A 43 -0.93 1.34 -3.62
CA GLU A 43 -0.90 0.47 -2.44
C GLU A 43 0.43 -0.27 -2.36
N THR A 44 0.95 -0.43 -1.14
CA THR A 44 2.10 -1.30 -0.88
C THR A 44 1.61 -2.70 -0.53
N VAL A 45 2.21 -3.71 -1.16
CA VAL A 45 1.93 -5.13 -0.91
C VAL A 45 3.18 -5.88 -0.48
N LEU A 46 2.97 -6.92 0.34
CA LEU A 46 3.98 -7.91 0.66
C LEU A 46 3.92 -9.06 -0.35
N VAL A 47 5.05 -9.40 -0.94
CA VAL A 47 5.19 -10.44 -1.96
C VAL A 47 6.07 -11.56 -1.46
N CYS A 48 5.62 -12.80 -1.68
CA CYS A 48 6.40 -14.02 -1.53
C CYS A 48 6.36 -14.78 -2.87
N ASP A 49 7.53 -15.12 -3.40
CA ASP A 49 7.68 -15.98 -4.59
C ASP A 49 6.80 -15.58 -5.80
N GLY A 50 6.68 -14.26 -6.05
CA GLY A 50 5.91 -13.71 -7.18
C GLY A 50 4.41 -13.55 -6.94
N VAL A 51 3.94 -13.82 -5.73
CA VAL A 51 2.54 -13.70 -5.33
C VAL A 51 2.42 -12.65 -4.21
N ALA A 52 1.53 -11.68 -4.39
CA ALA A 52 1.19 -10.76 -3.32
C ALA A 52 0.27 -11.47 -2.32
N ILE A 53 0.65 -11.45 -1.04
CA ILE A 53 -0.01 -12.21 0.04
C ILE A 53 -0.64 -11.32 1.11
N ALA A 54 -0.31 -10.03 1.16
CA ALA A 54 -0.90 -9.07 2.08
C ALA A 54 -0.80 -7.63 1.57
N LYS A 55 -1.72 -6.77 2.01
CA LYS A 55 -1.59 -5.30 1.92
C LYS A 55 -0.84 -4.78 3.14
N VAL A 56 -0.10 -3.69 2.95
CA VAL A 56 0.51 -2.93 4.04
C VAL A 56 -0.31 -1.68 4.26
N GLU A 57 -1.02 -1.64 5.39
CA GLU A 57 -1.66 -0.42 5.86
C GLU A 57 -0.60 0.51 6.45
N HIS A 58 -0.56 1.74 5.98
CA HIS A 58 0.21 2.79 6.66
C HIS A 58 -0.74 3.42 7.67
N GLU A 59 -0.38 3.38 8.96
CA GLU A 59 -1.06 4.18 9.97
C GLU A 59 -0.98 5.65 9.53
N ARG A 60 -2.11 6.21 9.09
CA ARG A 60 -2.20 7.66 8.92
C ARG A 60 -2.05 8.25 10.31
N LYS A 61 -0.88 8.82 10.60
CA LYS A 61 -0.77 9.78 11.70
C LYS A 61 -1.71 10.93 11.37
N MET A 62 -2.89 10.93 11.99
CA MET A 62 -3.69 12.15 12.10
C MET A 62 -2.77 13.17 12.77
N GLU A 63 -2.42 14.24 12.05
CA GLU A 63 -1.84 15.41 12.69
C GLU A 63 -2.87 15.93 13.67
N ASP A 64 -2.57 15.82 14.98
CA ASP A 64 -3.31 16.50 16.03
C ASP A 64 -3.33 17.99 15.70
N SER A 65 -4.47 18.48 15.22
CA SER A 65 -4.71 19.91 15.10
C SER A 65 -4.74 20.50 16.52
N TYR A 66 -3.60 21.00 16.99
CA TYR A 66 -3.52 21.75 18.24
C TYR A 66 -4.36 23.03 18.11
N VAL A 67 -5.53 23.04 18.74
CA VAL A 67 -6.33 24.26 18.93
C VAL A 67 -6.01 24.81 20.32
N PRO A 68 -5.23 25.90 20.46
CA PRO A 68 -5.01 26.49 21.77
C PRO A 68 -6.33 27.00 22.34
N ARG A 69 -6.73 26.48 23.51
CA ARG A 69 -7.80 27.05 24.33
C ARG A 69 -7.38 28.45 24.75
N ASN A 70 -7.96 29.47 24.13
CA ASN A 70 -7.79 30.84 24.55
C ASN A 70 -8.60 31.03 25.85
N THR A 71 -7.97 30.82 27.00
CA THR A 71 -8.53 31.17 28.30
C THR A 71 -8.31 32.65 28.53
N ARG A 72 -9.30 33.47 28.18
CA ARG A 72 -9.43 34.84 28.69
C ARG A 72 -10.87 35.09 29.10
N GLU A 73 -11.27 34.42 30.18
CA GLU A 73 -12.16 35.03 31.16
C GLU A 73 -11.28 35.41 32.35
N ALA A 74 -10.96 36.69 32.45
CA ALA A 74 -10.48 37.31 33.67
C ALA A 74 -10.95 38.77 33.63
N HIS A 75 -12.09 38.96 34.32
CA HIS A 75 -12.55 40.16 35.04
C HIS A 75 -12.39 41.55 34.40
#